data_AF-A0A8T3T632-F1
#
_entry.id   AF-A0A8T3T632-F1
#
_cell.length_a   1.000
_cell.length_b   1.000
_cell.length_c   1.000
_cell.angle_alpha   90.00
_cell.angle_beta   90.00
_cell.angle_gamma   90.00
#
_symmetry.space_group_name_H-M   'P 1'
#
loop_
_entity.id
_entity.type
_entity.pdbx_description
1 polymer ?
#
loop_
_entity_poly.entity_id
_entity_poly.type
_entity_poly.pdbx_seq_one_letter_code
_entity_poly.pdbx_strand_id
1 'polypeptide(L)'
;MPHPTLGLPPDDATAGLPRAADTLRRERLRLARLALEAALRIAPDFRDRYEEIDLRQFLRDYEQHVEQLARAMETGNDSFVTMYAEWLVPVYRRREVPIKDQGVLLLGLRDAVATVLAPEDGRVANDYLYRWRARLARHGALPGDHKGNGIVRFFWKGAGLGDRGTV
;
A
#
# COMPACT_ATOMS: atom_id res chain seq x y z
N MET A 1 -8.92 -36.67 -20.22
CA MET A 1 -8.52 -35.51 -19.39
C MET A 1 -7.03 -35.25 -19.62
N PRO A 2 -6.63 -34.15 -20.27
CA PRO A 2 -5.23 -33.76 -20.33
C PRO A 2 -4.97 -32.54 -19.42
N HIS A 3 -4.08 -32.71 -18.44
CA HIS A 3 -3.32 -31.60 -17.88
C HIS A 3 -1.95 -31.59 -18.57
N PRO A 4 -1.61 -30.48 -19.26
CA PRO A 4 -0.24 -30.10 -19.44
C PRO A 4 -0.05 -28.64 -19.03
N THR A 5 0.93 -28.43 -18.15
CA THR A 5 1.70 -27.19 -17.97
C THR A 5 1.53 -26.23 -19.15
N LEU A 6 0.84 -25.09 -18.92
CA LEU A 6 0.91 -23.91 -19.80
C LEU A 6 2.41 -23.66 -20.01
N GLY A 7 2.89 -23.90 -21.23
CA GLY A 7 4.30 -23.88 -21.62
C GLY A 7 4.92 -22.48 -21.61
N LEU A 8 4.75 -21.77 -20.50
CA LEU A 8 5.51 -20.58 -20.20
C LEU A 8 6.90 -21.04 -19.76
N PRO A 9 7.98 -20.58 -20.42
CA PRO A 9 9.32 -20.80 -19.89
C PRO A 9 9.39 -20.28 -18.44
N PRO A 10 10.13 -20.95 -17.54
CA PRO A 10 10.31 -20.44 -16.18
C PRO A 10 10.83 -19.01 -16.24
N ASP A 11 10.28 -18.14 -15.39
CA ASP A 11 10.71 -16.73 -15.28
C ASP A 11 12.24 -16.69 -15.21
N ASP A 12 12.85 -15.99 -16.16
CA ASP A 12 14.30 -15.87 -16.28
C ASP A 12 14.87 -15.26 -14.99
N ALA A 13 15.74 -16.01 -14.31
CA ALA A 13 16.36 -15.59 -13.05
C ALA A 13 17.27 -14.35 -13.19
N THR A 14 17.54 -13.91 -14.43
CA THR A 14 18.24 -12.67 -14.77
C THR A 14 17.32 -11.56 -15.30
N ALA A 15 16.00 -11.80 -15.41
CA ALA A 15 15.05 -10.78 -15.86
C ALA A 15 14.92 -9.58 -14.90
N GLY A 16 15.28 -9.78 -13.63
CA GLY A 16 15.19 -8.77 -12.58
C GLY A 16 16.54 -8.15 -12.18
N LEU A 17 16.51 -7.47 -11.03
CA LEU A 17 17.59 -6.71 -10.42
C LEU A 17 17.90 -7.28 -9.02
N PRO A 18 18.46 -8.49 -8.90
CA PRO A 18 18.67 -9.16 -7.62
C PRO A 18 19.57 -8.36 -6.66
N ARG A 19 20.58 -7.64 -7.18
CA ARG A 19 21.42 -6.77 -6.34
C ARG A 19 20.65 -5.59 -5.74
N ALA A 20 19.76 -4.96 -6.50
CA ALA A 20 18.93 -3.88 -6.00
C ALA A 20 17.90 -4.39 -4.98
N ALA A 21 17.31 -5.56 -5.22
CA ALA A 21 16.44 -6.24 -4.27
C ALA A 21 17.14 -6.56 -2.95
N ASP A 22 18.38 -7.05 -3.02
CA ASP A 22 19.23 -7.26 -1.85
C ASP A 22 19.48 -5.97 -1.07
N THR A 23 19.77 -4.85 -1.75
CA THR A 23 19.93 -3.54 -1.11
C THR A 23 18.64 -3.13 -0.38
N LEU A 24 17.47 -3.28 -1.02
CA LEU A 24 16.18 -3.00 -0.38
C LEU A 24 15.97 -3.83 0.90
N ARG A 25 16.30 -5.12 0.86
CA ARG A 25 16.17 -6.02 2.02
C ARG A 25 17.13 -5.66 3.14
N ARG A 26 18.39 -5.32 2.81
CA ARG A 26 19.41 -4.91 3.80
C ARG A 26 19.03 -3.59 4.48
N GLU A 27 18.50 -2.63 3.72
CA GLU A 27 18.10 -1.31 4.24
C GLU A 27 16.66 -1.27 4.76
N ARG A 28 15.94 -2.41 4.84
CA ARG A 28 14.49 -2.48 5.10
C ARG A 28 14.02 -1.64 6.28
N LEU A 29 14.68 -1.76 7.44
CA LEU A 29 14.30 -1.03 8.65
C LEU A 29 14.53 0.48 8.51
N ARG A 30 15.59 0.89 7.80
CA ARG A 30 15.88 2.28 7.53
C ARG A 30 14.87 2.86 6.53
N LEU A 31 14.57 2.11 5.47
CA LEU A 31 13.56 2.47 4.47
C LEU A 31 12.19 2.66 5.10
N ALA A 32 11.77 1.78 6.00
CA ALA A 32 10.48 1.92 6.69
C ALA A 32 10.37 3.25 7.46
N ARG A 33 11.43 3.64 8.17
CA ARG A 33 11.48 4.92 8.90
C ARG A 33 11.45 6.11 7.96
N LEU A 34 12.32 6.13 6.96
CA LEU A 34 12.40 7.21 5.97
C LEU A 34 11.09 7.34 5.17
N ALA A 35 10.43 6.23 4.87
CA ALA A 35 9.17 6.22 4.15
C ALA A 35 8.04 6.81 4.98
N LEU A 36 7.98 6.49 6.28
CA LEU A 36 6.99 7.11 7.18
C LEU A 36 7.26 8.61 7.35
N GLU A 37 8.52 9.01 7.55
CA GLU A 37 8.89 10.42 7.63
C GLU A 37 8.54 11.18 6.35
N ALA A 38 8.82 10.61 5.18
CA ALA A 38 8.45 11.19 3.90
C ALA A 38 6.92 11.28 3.73
N ALA A 39 6.17 10.24 4.09
CA ALA A 39 4.71 10.26 4.04
C ALA A 39 4.11 11.34 4.94
N LEU A 40 4.65 11.52 6.16
CA LEU A 40 4.22 12.58 7.09
C LEU A 40 4.60 13.98 6.60
N ARG A 41 5.64 14.13 5.78
CA ARG A 41 5.94 15.41 5.10
C ARG A 41 4.96 15.67 3.96
N ILE A 42 4.57 14.63 3.21
CA ILE A 42 3.62 14.73 2.10
C ILE A 42 2.19 15.01 2.61
N ALA A 43 1.79 14.37 3.71
CA ALA A 43 0.49 14.56 4.36
C ALA A 43 0.68 14.84 5.87
N PRO A 44 0.95 16.10 6.25
CA PRO A 44 1.13 16.49 7.64
C PRO A 44 -0.09 16.19 8.53
N ASP A 45 -1.30 16.22 7.96
CA ASP A 45 -2.56 15.93 8.64
C ASP A 45 -2.67 14.48 9.14
N PHE A 46 -1.79 13.58 8.70
CA PHE A 46 -1.72 12.21 9.26
C PHE A 46 -1.44 12.22 10.75
N ARG A 47 -0.70 13.21 11.27
CA ARG A 47 -0.41 13.34 12.71
C ARG A 47 -1.66 13.65 13.54
N ASP A 48 -2.67 14.25 12.91
CA ASP A 48 -3.94 14.58 13.57
C ASP A 48 -5.02 13.51 13.32
N ARG A 49 -4.86 12.72 12.24
CA ARG A 49 -5.84 11.73 11.80
C ARG A 49 -5.59 10.32 12.32
N TYR A 50 -4.36 10.02 12.73
CA TYR A 50 -3.92 8.70 13.16
C TYR A 50 -3.25 8.77 14.52
N GLU A 51 -3.59 7.80 15.36
CA GLU A 51 -2.99 7.67 16.68
C GLU A 51 -1.58 7.10 16.58
N GLU A 52 -0.79 7.21 17.65
CA GLU A 52 0.58 6.68 17.66
C GLU A 52 0.62 5.17 17.33
N ILE A 53 -0.39 4.41 17.76
CA ILE A 53 -0.52 2.98 17.47
C ILE A 53 -0.65 2.71 15.96
N ASP A 54 -1.37 3.55 15.23
CA ASP A 54 -1.57 3.44 13.78
C ASP A 54 -0.28 3.78 13.04
N LEU A 55 0.42 4.85 13.46
CA LEU A 55 1.71 5.23 12.90
C LEU A 55 2.77 4.13 13.08
N ARG A 56 2.79 3.48 14.25
CA ARG A 56 3.64 2.30 14.49
C ARG A 56 3.23 1.12 13.62
N GLN A 57 1.94 0.95 13.34
CA GLN A 57 1.47 -0.08 12.43
C GLN A 57 1.88 0.21 10.98
N PHE A 58 1.82 1.45 10.52
CA PHE A 58 2.33 1.83 9.19
C PHE A 58 3.83 1.58 9.07
N LEU A 59 4.60 1.85 10.13
CA LEU A 59 6.02 1.53 10.15
C LEU A 59 6.27 0.03 9.95
N ARG A 60 5.50 -0.84 10.60
CA ARG A 60 5.58 -2.30 10.43
C ARG A 60 5.13 -2.75 9.04
N ASP A 61 4.07 -2.16 8.51
CA ASP A 61 3.57 -2.47 7.17
C ASP A 61 4.64 -2.17 6.09
N TYR A 62 5.42 -1.10 6.26
CA TYR A 62 6.49 -0.77 5.32
C TYR A 62 7.53 -1.88 5.17
N GLU A 63 7.81 -2.67 6.21
CA GLU A 63 8.73 -3.80 6.06
C GLU A 63 8.21 -4.81 5.03
N GLN A 64 6.92 -5.12 5.09
CA GLN A 64 6.30 -5.99 4.10
C GLN A 64 6.21 -5.32 2.74
N HIS A 65 5.98 -4.00 2.68
CA HIS A 65 5.96 -3.26 1.42
C HIS A 65 7.31 -3.28 0.70
N VAL A 66 8.40 -3.10 1.45
CA VAL A 66 9.77 -3.21 0.96
C VAL A 66 10.04 -4.63 0.45
N GLU A 67 9.59 -5.66 1.16
CA GLU A 67 9.78 -7.05 0.72
C GLU A 67 9.05 -7.35 -0.60
N GLN A 68 7.81 -6.87 -0.77
CA GLN A 68 7.09 -7.08 -2.04
C GLN A 68 7.72 -6.32 -3.21
N LEU A 69 8.21 -5.11 -2.95
CA LEU A 69 8.99 -4.37 -3.94
C LEU A 69 10.30 -5.10 -4.28
N ALA A 70 11.01 -5.63 -3.29
CA ALA A 70 12.24 -6.39 -3.49
C ALA A 70 11.99 -7.64 -4.33
N ARG A 71 10.90 -8.39 -4.10
CA ARG A 71 10.53 -9.55 -4.93
C ARG A 71 10.21 -9.17 -6.37
N ALA A 72 9.46 -8.08 -6.57
CA ALA A 72 9.18 -7.57 -7.92
C ALA A 72 10.47 -7.17 -8.65
N MET A 73 11.37 -6.49 -7.94
CA MET A 73 12.68 -6.14 -8.50
C MET A 73 13.52 -7.38 -8.81
N GLU A 74 13.64 -8.32 -7.88
CA GLU A 74 14.44 -9.55 -8.02
C GLU A 74 14.02 -10.40 -9.21
N THR A 75 12.70 -10.51 -9.44
CA THR A 75 12.13 -11.40 -10.45
C THR A 75 11.75 -10.72 -11.76
N GLY A 76 11.73 -9.38 -11.79
CA GLY A 76 11.18 -8.65 -12.94
C GLY A 76 9.64 -8.73 -13.04
N ASN A 77 8.96 -9.27 -12.02
CA ASN A 77 7.55 -9.61 -12.07
C ASN A 77 6.71 -8.66 -11.23
N ASP A 78 5.86 -7.85 -11.87
CA ASP A 78 5.01 -6.86 -11.21
C ASP A 78 3.82 -7.48 -10.43
N SER A 79 3.55 -8.78 -10.60
CA SER A 79 2.48 -9.47 -9.87
C SER A 79 2.67 -9.39 -8.34
N PHE A 80 3.93 -9.39 -7.85
CA PHE A 80 4.23 -9.24 -6.43
C PHE A 80 3.66 -7.96 -5.82
N VAL A 81 3.71 -6.83 -6.53
CA VAL A 81 3.16 -5.56 -6.03
C VAL A 81 1.68 -5.40 -6.35
N THR A 82 1.22 -5.89 -7.51
CA THR A 82 -0.18 -5.72 -7.94
C THR A 82 -1.14 -6.67 -7.23
N MET A 83 -0.78 -7.93 -6.99
CA MET A 83 -1.59 -8.86 -6.20
C MET A 83 -1.57 -8.50 -4.71
N TYR A 84 -0.43 -8.06 -4.20
CA TYR A 84 -0.34 -7.56 -2.84
C TYR A 84 -1.20 -6.31 -2.63
N ALA A 85 -1.28 -5.42 -3.61
CA ALA A 85 -2.21 -4.29 -3.59
C ALA A 85 -3.67 -4.74 -3.36
N GLU A 86 -4.12 -5.77 -4.09
CA GLU A 86 -5.47 -6.34 -3.92
C GLU A 86 -5.68 -6.92 -2.52
N TRP A 87 -4.68 -7.63 -2.00
CA TRP A 87 -4.74 -8.20 -0.66
C TRP A 87 -4.78 -7.13 0.44
N LEU A 88 -4.13 -5.99 0.24
CA LEU A 88 -4.09 -4.89 1.21
C LEU A 88 -5.43 -4.17 1.37
N VAL A 89 -6.26 -4.13 0.32
CA VAL A 89 -7.54 -3.42 0.34
C VAL A 89 -8.42 -3.83 1.52
N PRO A 90 -8.76 -5.12 1.73
CA PRO A 90 -9.54 -5.52 2.89
C PRO A 90 -8.80 -5.33 4.23
N VAL A 91 -7.45 -5.35 4.25
CA VAL A 91 -6.66 -5.10 5.47
C VAL A 91 -6.81 -3.65 5.93
N TYR A 92 -6.59 -2.70 5.02
CA TYR A 92 -6.66 -1.27 5.32
C TYR A 92 -8.09 -0.83 5.63
N ARG A 93 -9.09 -1.38 4.93
CA ARG A 93 -10.50 -1.15 5.25
C ARG A 93 -10.88 -1.62 6.65
N ARG A 94 -10.42 -2.79 7.09
CA ARG A 94 -10.65 -3.27 8.48
C ARG A 94 -9.98 -2.38 9.53
N ARG A 95 -8.92 -1.68 9.17
CA ARG A 95 -8.22 -0.70 10.02
C ARG A 95 -8.81 0.71 9.91
N GLU A 96 -9.91 0.86 9.15
CA GLU A 96 -10.54 2.17 8.88
C GLU A 96 -9.58 3.20 8.24
N VAL A 97 -8.56 2.71 7.52
CA VAL A 97 -7.59 3.54 6.79
C VAL A 97 -8.05 3.67 5.34
N PRO A 98 -8.33 4.90 4.85
CA PRO A 98 -8.69 5.11 3.46
C PRO A 98 -7.63 4.61 2.48
N ILE A 99 -8.04 4.02 1.36
CA ILE A 99 -7.11 3.50 0.35
C ILE A 99 -6.30 4.64 -0.28
N LYS A 100 -6.88 5.84 -0.34
CA LYS A 100 -6.17 7.06 -0.74
C LYS A 100 -4.94 7.35 0.13
N ASP A 101 -5.02 7.12 1.44
CA ASP A 101 -3.91 7.36 2.37
C ASP A 101 -2.81 6.31 2.21
N GLN A 102 -3.18 5.07 1.87
CA GLN A 102 -2.20 4.07 1.45
C GLN A 102 -1.43 4.53 0.19
N GLY A 103 -2.11 5.20 -0.73
CA GLY A 103 -1.47 5.85 -1.88
C GLY A 103 -0.44 6.91 -1.48
N VAL A 104 -0.63 7.61 -0.37
CA VAL A 104 0.35 8.57 0.19
C VAL A 104 1.53 7.83 0.84
N LEU A 105 1.27 6.75 1.57
CA LEU A 105 2.33 5.91 2.14
C LEU A 105 3.27 5.37 1.02
N LEU A 106 2.71 4.94 -0.12
CA LEU A 106 3.53 4.52 -1.26
C LEU A 106 4.37 5.66 -1.87
N LEU A 107 3.92 6.91 -1.81
CA LEU A 107 4.74 8.06 -2.21
C LEU A 107 5.89 8.30 -1.23
N GLY A 108 5.64 8.12 0.07
CA GLY A 108 6.71 8.14 1.07
C GLY A 108 7.76 7.06 0.82
N LEU A 109 7.32 5.83 0.51
CA LEU A 109 8.22 4.74 0.14
C LEU A 109 9.03 5.04 -1.11
N ARG A 110 8.41 5.63 -2.14
CA ARG A 110 9.09 6.07 -3.36
C ARG A 110 10.25 7.01 -3.05
N ASP A 111 10.00 8.03 -2.24
CA ASP A 111 11.02 9.01 -1.86
C ASP A 111 12.13 8.38 -1.00
N ALA A 112 11.80 7.42 -0.13
CA ALA A 112 12.78 6.68 0.66
C ALA A 112 13.67 5.77 -0.21
N VAL A 113 13.09 5.05 -1.16
CA VAL A 113 13.81 4.15 -2.09
C VAL A 113 14.84 4.93 -2.91
N ALA A 114 14.52 6.16 -3.32
CA ALA A 114 15.45 7.04 -4.05
C ALA A 114 16.71 7.42 -3.24
N THR A 115 16.72 7.20 -1.92
CA THR A 115 17.90 7.47 -1.08
C THR A 115 18.90 6.32 -0.99
N VAL A 116 18.50 5.10 -1.39
CA VAL A 116 19.33 3.88 -1.22
C VAL A 116 19.66 3.17 -2.53
N LEU A 117 18.87 3.36 -3.59
CA LEU A 117 19.12 2.76 -4.89
C LEU A 117 19.85 3.73 -5.82
N ALA A 118 20.64 3.16 -6.74
CA ALA A 118 21.20 3.91 -7.85
C ALA A 118 20.06 4.47 -8.75
N PRO A 119 20.28 5.59 -9.47
CA PRO A 119 19.22 6.25 -10.24
C PRO A 119 18.51 5.37 -11.28
N GLU A 120 19.23 4.45 -11.92
CA GLU A 120 18.70 3.46 -12.86
C GLU A 120 17.79 2.43 -12.18
N ASP A 121 18.24 1.81 -11.10
CA ASP A 121 17.45 0.84 -10.33
C ASP A 121 16.24 1.51 -9.67
N GLY A 122 16.42 2.76 -9.20
CA GLY A 122 15.37 3.59 -8.64
C GLY A 122 14.26 3.90 -9.66
N ARG A 123 14.59 4.07 -10.95
CA ARG A 123 13.57 4.23 -12.01
C ARG A 123 12.71 2.97 -12.18
N VAL A 124 13.33 1.79 -12.10
CA VAL A 124 12.60 0.52 -12.18
C VAL A 124 11.73 0.31 -10.93
N ALA A 125 12.26 0.58 -9.74
CA ALA A 125 11.49 0.53 -8.49
C ALA A 125 10.28 1.48 -8.53
N ASN A 126 10.45 2.68 -9.08
CA ASN A 126 9.39 3.66 -9.24
C ASN A 126 8.27 3.18 -10.19
N ASP A 127 8.60 2.42 -11.24
CA ASP A 127 7.58 1.82 -12.11
C ASP A 127 6.71 0.81 -11.35
N TYR A 128 7.31 -0.07 -10.54
CA TYR A 128 6.55 -1.00 -9.69
C TYR A 128 5.68 -0.28 -8.67
N LEU A 129 6.20 0.75 -7.99
CA LEU A 129 5.42 1.56 -7.05
C LEU A 129 4.27 2.31 -7.75
N TYR A 130 4.48 2.78 -8.98
CA TYR A 130 3.43 3.38 -9.79
C TYR A 130 2.33 2.37 -10.12
N ARG A 131 2.68 1.17 -10.59
CA ARG A 131 1.71 0.10 -10.89
C ARG A 131 0.92 -0.32 -9.67
N TRP A 132 1.58 -0.45 -8.52
CA TRP A 132 0.94 -0.72 -7.25
C TRP A 132 -0.08 0.38 -6.90
N ARG A 133 0.35 1.64 -6.90
CA ARG A 133 -0.53 2.77 -6.59
C ARG A 133 -1.70 2.87 -7.57
N ALA A 134 -1.46 2.65 -8.86
CA ALA A 134 -2.50 2.63 -9.89
C ALA A 134 -3.50 1.49 -9.66
N ARG A 135 -3.05 0.34 -9.15
CA ARG A 135 -3.91 -0.77 -8.76
C ARG A 135 -4.80 -0.39 -7.56
N LEU A 136 -4.22 0.19 -6.51
CA LEU A 136 -4.98 0.67 -5.34
C LEU A 136 -6.02 1.73 -5.71
N ALA A 137 -5.69 2.64 -6.64
CA ALA A 137 -6.59 3.70 -7.08
C ALA A 137 -7.92 3.18 -7.66
N ARG A 138 -7.96 1.95 -8.20
CA ARG A 138 -9.19 1.31 -8.70
C ARG A 138 -10.18 0.98 -7.57
N HIS A 139 -9.72 0.95 -6.33
CA HIS A 139 -10.53 0.63 -5.14
C HIS A 139 -11.02 1.87 -4.39
N GLY A 140 -10.68 3.07 -4.87
CA GLY A 140 -10.90 4.37 -4.21
C GLY A 140 -12.32 4.95 -4.34
N ALA A 141 -13.34 4.11 -4.54
CA ALA A 141 -14.69 4.56 -4.88
C ALA A 141 -15.81 3.86 -4.08
N LEU A 142 -15.51 3.30 -2.89
CA LEU A 142 -16.56 2.75 -2.01
C LEU A 142 -16.99 3.74 -0.92
N PRO A 143 -18.24 3.65 -0.43
CA PRO A 143 -18.71 4.45 0.71
C PRO A 143 -17.81 4.20 1.93
N GLY A 144 -17.17 5.26 2.44
CA GLY A 144 -16.16 5.18 3.51
C GLY A 144 -14.82 5.82 3.16
N ASP A 145 -14.46 5.89 1.86
CA ASP A 145 -13.24 6.57 1.39
C ASP A 145 -13.38 8.09 1.24
N HIS A 146 -14.60 8.59 1.41
CA HIS A 146 -14.88 10.00 1.67
C HIS A 146 -14.96 10.14 3.19
N LYS A 147 -14.22 11.07 3.80
CA LYS A 147 -14.50 11.50 5.18
C LYS A 147 -16.01 11.70 5.26
N GLY A 148 -16.70 10.84 6.03
CA GLY A 148 -18.15 10.81 6.04
C GLY A 148 -18.68 12.22 6.14
N ASN A 149 -19.37 12.68 5.09
CA ASN A 149 -20.00 13.98 5.09
C ASN A 149 -20.87 14.01 6.36
N GLY A 150 -20.62 14.96 7.28
CA GLY A 150 -21.26 14.94 8.61
C GLY A 150 -22.79 14.85 8.53
N ILE A 151 -23.34 15.33 7.42
CA ILE A 151 -24.73 15.24 7.01
C ILE A 151 -25.19 13.78 6.84
N VAL A 152 -24.42 12.90 6.19
CA VAL A 152 -24.78 11.48 6.00
C VAL A 152 -24.76 10.73 7.33
N ARG A 153 -23.80 11.04 8.22
CA ARG A 153 -23.77 10.51 9.60
C ARG A 153 -24.95 11.01 10.43
N PHE A 154 -25.37 12.27 10.24
CA PHE A 154 -26.54 12.85 10.89
C PHE A 154 -27.85 12.19 10.43
N PHE A 155 -28.01 11.90 9.13
CA PHE A 155 -29.17 11.15 8.64
C PHE A 155 -29.19 9.70 9.14
N TRP A 156 -28.03 9.05 9.27
CA TRP A 156 -27.95 7.67 9.73
C TRP A 156 -28.12 7.53 11.26
N LYS A 157 -27.68 8.53 12.06
CA LYS A 157 -28.01 8.61 13.50
C LYS A 157 -29.40 9.20 13.78
N GLY A 158 -29.98 9.94 12.84
CA GLY A 158 -31.30 10.58 12.94
C GLY A 158 -32.47 9.67 12.57
N ALA A 159 -32.22 8.56 11.88
CA ALA A 159 -33.19 7.48 11.69
C ALA A 159 -33.27 6.56 12.92
N GLY A 160 -33.40 7.17 14.10
CA GLY A 160 -34.02 6.51 15.24
C GLY A 160 -35.50 6.33 14.92
N LEU A 161 -35.90 5.16 14.44
CA LEU A 161 -37.26 4.68 14.64
C LEU A 161 -37.39 4.37 16.13
N GLY A 162 -37.67 5.41 16.91
CA GLY A 162 -38.55 5.24 18.04
C GLY A 162 -39.95 5.11 17.49
N ASP A 163 -40.58 3.95 17.67
CA ASP A 163 -41.99 3.99 18.00
C ASP A 163 -42.30 3.06 19.16
N ARG A 164 -43.11 3.60 20.06
CA ARG A 164 -43.65 2.95 21.24
C ARG A 164 -44.76 2.00 20.79
N GLY A 165 -44.87 0.86 21.46
CA GLY A 165 -46.02 -0.03 21.32
C GLY A 165 -46.15 -0.93 22.54
N THR A 166 -46.83 -0.42 23.56
CA THR A 166 -47.50 -1.21 24.59
C THR A 166 -48.51 -2.17 23.96
N VAL A 167 -48.41 -3.47 24.26
CA VAL A 167 -49.42 -4.30 24.98
C VAL A 167 -48.66 -5.39 25.72
#